data_AF-A0A4P6YDA6-F1
#
_entry.id   AF-A0A4P6YDA6-F1
#
_cell.length_a   1.000
_cell.length_b   1.000
_cell.length_c   1.000
_cell.angle_alpha   90.00
_cell.angle_beta   90.00
_cell.angle_gamma   90.00
#
_symmetry.space_group_name_H-M   'P 1'
#
loop_
_entity.id
_entity.type
_entity.pdbx_description
1 polymer ?
#
loop_
_entity_poly.entity_id
_entity_poly.type
_entity_poly.pdbx_seq_one_letter_code
_entity_poly.pdbx_strand_id
1 'polypeptide(L)' 'MKVLVDIPDNKANFGLEVLRSLVFVKKANPISGEKALLMEELKEAVEELNLIKSGKLKGIPAKDLLNEL' A
#
# COMPACT_ATOMS: atom_id res chain seq x y z
N MET A 1 10.50 -6.88 -5.61
CA MET A 1 9.13 -6.42 -5.92
C MET A 1 8.20 -6.94 -4.84
N LYS A 2 7.23 -6.14 -4.40
CA LYS A 2 6.16 -6.56 -3.48
C LYS A 2 4.84 -6.35 -4.22
N VAL A 3 3.91 -7.28 -4.08
CA VAL A 3 2.60 -7.26 -4.75
C VAL A 3 1.53 -7.45 -3.69
N LEU A 4 0.54 -6.57 -3.68
CA LEU A 4 -0.69 -6.74 -2.90
C LEU A 4 -1.69 -7.53 -3.75
N VAL A 5 -2.35 -8.50 -3.15
CA VAL A 5 -3.33 -9.36 -3.81
C VAL A 5 -4.58 -9.32 -2.96
N ASP A 6 -5.66 -8.81 -3.54
CA ASP A 6 -6.97 -8.81 -2.90
C ASP A 6 -7.65 -10.17 -3.13
N ILE A 7 -8.03 -10.84 -2.04
CA ILE A 7 -8.60 -12.18 -2.04
C ILE A 7 -9.84 -12.14 -1.15
N PRO A 8 -11.01 -12.61 -1.63
CA PRO A 8 -12.20 -12.74 -0.80
C PRO A 8 -11.91 -13.56 0.47
N ASP A 9 -12.43 -13.13 1.62
CA ASP A 9 -12.17 -13.75 2.92
C ASP A 9 -12.41 -15.27 2.94
N ASN A 10 -13.46 -15.72 2.27
CA ASN A 10 -13.81 -17.14 2.16
C ASN A 10 -12.80 -17.99 1.37
N LYS A 11 -11.88 -17.35 0.64
CA LYS A 11 -10.81 -17.98 -0.14
C LYS A 11 -9.41 -17.60 0.35
N ALA A 12 -9.28 -16.75 1.37
CA ALA A 12 -7.99 -16.25 1.85
C ALA A 12 -7.04 -17.37 2.28
N ASN A 13 -7.54 -18.38 3.02
CA ASN A 13 -6.73 -19.52 3.44
C ASN A 13 -6.17 -20.31 2.26
N PHE A 14 -7.02 -20.65 1.29
CA PHE A 14 -6.61 -21.37 0.09
C PHE A 14 -5.62 -20.57 -0.75
N GLY A 15 -5.89 -19.28 -0.98
CA GLY A 15 -4.99 -18.41 -1.72
C GLY A 15 -3.61 -18.29 -1.07
N LEU A 16 -3.57 -18.22 0.27
CA LEU A 16 -2.31 -18.15 1.03
C LEU A 16 -1.50 -19.45 0.95
N GLU A 17 -2.15 -20.62 0.96
CA GLU A 17 -1.49 -21.92 0.74
C GLU A 17 -0.86 -22.00 -0.64
N VAL A 18 -1.62 -21.62 -1.68
CA VAL A 18 -1.12 -21.57 -3.06
C VAL A 18 0.11 -20.66 -3.14
N LEU A 19 0.03 -19.43 -2.62
CA LEU A 19 1.15 -18.49 -2.64
C LEU A 19 2.39 -19.02 -1.91
N ARG A 20 2.22 -19.75 -0.81
CA ARG A 20 3.33 -20.35 -0.05
C ARG A 20 3.95 -21.58 -0.74
N SER A 21 3.17 -22.29 -1.56
CA SER A 21 3.67 -23.43 -2.34
C SER A 21 4.61 -23.01 -3.49
N LEU A 22 4.55 -21.75 -3.92
CA LEU A 22 5.35 -21.23 -5.02
C LEU A 22 6.78 -20.94 -4.56
N VAL A 23 7.76 -21.68 -5.09
CA VAL A 23 9.18 -21.63 -4.68
C VAL A 23 9.80 -20.23 -4.81
N PHE A 24 9.30 -19.40 -5.73
CA PHE A 24 9.80 -18.03 -5.96
C PHE A 24 9.20 -17.00 -4.99
N VAL A 25 8.14 -17.35 -4.26
CA VAL A 25 7.50 -16.46 -3.29
C VAL A 25 8.27 -16.55 -1.97
N LYS A 26 9.05 -15.51 -1.68
CA LYS A 26 9.86 -15.47 -0.46
C LYS A 26 9.00 -15.44 0.82
N LYS A 27 7.87 -14.71 0.79
CA LYS A 27 6.96 -14.52 1.93
C LYS A 27 5.54 -14.23 1.44
N ALA A 28 4.56 -14.91 2.00
CA ALA A 28 3.14 -14.62 1.86
C ALA A 28 2.48 -14.60 3.24
N ASN A 29 2.08 -13.41 3.67
CA ASN A 29 1.46 -13.15 4.97
C ASN A 29 0.16 -12.38 4.76
N PRO A 30 -0.90 -12.68 5.52
CA PRO A 30 -2.11 -11.88 5.50
C PRO A 30 -1.80 -10.48 6.06
N ILE A 31 -2.46 -9.49 5.49
CA ILE A 31 -2.46 -8.10 5.95
C ILE A 31 -3.91 -7.75 6.29
N SER A 32 -4.14 -7.03 7.38
CA SER A 32 -5.48 -6.52 7.68
C SER A 32 -5.87 -5.44 6.68
N GLY A 33 -7.17 -5.29 6.41
CA GLY A 33 -7.68 -4.29 5.48
C GLY A 33 -7.18 -2.88 5.80
N GLU A 34 -7.22 -2.48 7.06
CA GLU A 34 -6.68 -1.19 7.53
C GLU A 34 -5.20 -1.01 7.20
N LYS A 35 -4.38 -2.06 7.38
CA LYS A 35 -2.94 -1.97 7.08
C LYS A 35 -2.68 -1.93 5.58
N ALA A 36 -3.49 -2.60 4.78
CA ALA A 36 -3.39 -2.55 3.32
C ALA A 36 -3.72 -1.13 2.81
N LEU A 37 -4.83 -0.56 3.29
CA LEU A 37 -5.25 0.80 2.96
C LEU A 37 -4.17 1.84 3.34
N LEU A 38 -3.67 1.79 4.58
CA LEU A 38 -2.61 2.68 5.04
C LEU A 38 -1.33 2.58 4.19
N MET A 39 -0.99 1.39 3.69
CA MET A 39 0.18 1.23 2.82
C MET A 39 -0.02 1.87 1.44
N GLU A 40 -1.25 1.83 0.91
CA GLU A 40 -1.60 2.51 -0.35
C GLU A 40 -1.59 4.03 -0.18
N GLU A 41 -2.27 4.54 0.85
CA GLU A 41 -2.31 5.98 1.18
C GLU A 41 -0.90 6.56 1.40
N LEU A 42 -0.04 5.85 2.15
CA LEU A 42 1.34 6.28 2.38
C LEU A 42 2.17 6.26 1.08
N LYS A 43 1.93 5.29 0.19
CA LYS A 43 2.64 5.21 -1.08
C LYS A 43 2.27 6.40 -1.97
N GLU A 44 0.98 6.70 -2.07
CA GLU A 44 0.47 7.87 -2.80
C GLU A 44 1.05 9.18 -2.25
N ALA A 45 1.00 9.37 -0.93
CA ALA A 45 1.57 10.55 -0.28
C ALA A 45 3.07 10.72 -0.56
N VAL A 46 3.85 9.63 -0.56
CA VAL A 46 5.28 9.67 -0.90
C VAL A 46 5.50 10.00 -2.38
N GLU A 47 4.67 9.48 -3.28
CA GLU A 47 4.73 9.80 -4.71
C GLU A 47 4.43 11.30 -4.95
N GLU A 48 3.41 11.85 -4.30
CA GLU A 48 3.10 13.29 -4.35
C GLU A 48 4.24 14.14 -3.81
N LEU A 49 4.83 13.78 -2.66
CA LEU A 49 5.99 14.48 -2.12
C LEU A 49 7.18 14.45 -3.08
N ASN A 50 7.41 13.34 -3.77
CA ASN A 50 8.46 13.27 -4.78
C ASN A 50 8.17 14.18 -5.99
N LEU A 51 6.90 14.28 -6.41
CA LEU A 51 6.49 15.21 -7.46
C LEU A 51 6.68 16.67 -7.05
N ILE A 52 6.36 17.03 -5.81
CA ILE A 52 6.61 18.36 -5.24
C ILE A 52 8.11 18.66 -5.22
N LYS A 53 8.93 17.72 -4.75
CA LYS A 53 10.40 17.86 -4.74
C LYS A 53 10.99 18.01 -6.14
N SER A 54 10.38 17.36 -7.14
CA SER A 54 10.78 17.48 -8.55
C SER A 54 10.30 18.77 -9.24
N GLY A 55 9.54 19.62 -8.54
CA GLY A 55 8.99 20.86 -9.06
C GLY A 55 7.77 20.68 -9.98
N LYS A 56 7.22 19.47 -10.06
CA LYS A 56 6.04 19.15 -10.90
C LYS A 56 4.71 19.49 -10.23
N LEU A 57 4.68 19.50 -8.89
CA LEU A 57 3.51 19.86 -8.08
C LEU A 57 3.89 20.94 -7.07
N LYS A 58 2.91 21.73 -6.64
CA LYS A 58 3.09 22.74 -5.60
C LYS A 58 2.57 22.15 -4.29
N GLY A 59 3.45 22.03 -3.31
CA GLY A 59 3.05 21.61 -1.96
C GLY A 59 2.32 22.73 -1.21
N ILE A 60 1.56 22.34 -0.19
CA ILE A 60 0.94 23.24 0.78
C ILE A 60 1.67 23.18 2.12
N PRO A 61 1.63 24.24 2.94
CA PRO A 61 2.12 24.19 4.32
C PRO A 61 1.45 23.04 5.10
N ALA A 62 2.23 22.36 5.95
CA ALA A 62 1.70 21.23 6.74
C ALA A 62 0.52 21.61 7.64
N LYS A 63 0.46 22.87 8.11
CA LYS A 63 -0.68 23.37 8.89
C LYS A 63 -1.96 23.42 8.08
N ASP A 64 -1.86 23.74 6.79
CA ASP A 64 -3.02 23.86 5.92
C ASP A 64 -3.55 22.46 5.57
N LEU A 65 -2.64 21.50 5.33
CA LEU A 65 -3.00 20.09 5.15
C LEU A 65 -3.79 19.53 6.35
N LEU A 66 -3.36 19.83 7.58
CA LEU A 66 -4.05 19.38 8.80
C LEU A 66 -5.45 19.98 8.97
N ASN A 67 -5.75 21.10 8.32
CA ASN A 67 -7.07 21.72 8.37
C ASN A 67 -8.03 21.16 7.30
N GLU A 68 -7.52 20.43 6.31
CA GLU A 68 -8.29 19.85 5.20
C GLU A 68 -8.67 18.37 5.44
N LEU A 69 -8.06 17.71 6.42
CA LEU A 69 -8.33 16.33 6.86
C LEU A 69 -9.31 16.30 8.04
#